data_AF-A0A847BF50-F1
#
_entry.id   AF-A0A847BF50-F1
#
_cell.length_a   1.000
_cell.length_b   1.000
_cell.length_c   1.000
_cell.angle_alpha   90.00
_cell.angle_beta   90.00
_cell.angle_gamma   90.00
#
_symmetry.space_group_name_H-M   'P 1'
#
loop_
_entity.id
_entity.type
_entity.pdbx_description
1 polymer ?
#
loop_
_entity_poly.entity_id
_entity_poly.type
_entity_poly.pdbx_seq_one_letter_code
_entity_poly.pdbx_strand_id
1 'polypeptide(L)'
;MSLRFSINEALERGWISPAEAKRQRAIQGRGGDHPHKAQLPTSGTGSATLKQATKKERLICSIDGDLPQEKLWRACVYRWPEKVRAKELVWEYPGAVPGRRFRLDIAFPAERLACEVDGWEHHGKYLSDFKRDRERDRCLILEGWRVLRFYAEEIHHDSEALVNQIEKALAAGIANLRL
;
A
#
# COMPACT_ATOMS: atom_id res chain seq x y z
N MET A 1 12.01 -16.23 -11.50
CA MET A 1 13.01 -15.21 -11.84
C MET A 1 12.62 -13.92 -11.14
N SER A 2 13.40 -13.45 -10.16
CA SER A 2 13.15 -12.15 -9.50
C SER A 2 13.91 -11.08 -10.26
N LEU A 3 13.21 -10.08 -10.79
CA LEU A 3 13.80 -8.96 -11.53
C LEU A 3 13.95 -7.78 -10.56
N ARG A 4 15.19 -7.34 -10.36
CA ARG A 4 15.52 -6.02 -9.80
C ARG A 4 15.46 -5.02 -10.97
N PHE A 5 14.64 -3.99 -10.85
CA PHE A 5 14.61 -2.88 -11.80
C PHE A 5 15.08 -1.58 -11.13
N SER A 6 15.80 -0.75 -11.87
CA SER A 6 16.29 0.54 -11.37
C SER A 6 15.17 1.59 -11.39
N ILE A 7 15.30 2.67 -10.60
CA ILE A 7 14.37 3.83 -10.65
C ILE A 7 14.30 4.40 -12.07
N ASN A 8 15.42 4.38 -12.81
CA ASN A 8 15.46 4.86 -14.19
C ASN A 8 14.68 3.93 -15.13
N GLU A 9 14.79 2.62 -14.94
CA GLU A 9 14.02 1.64 -15.70
C GLU A 9 12.51 1.78 -15.43
N ALA A 10 12.12 2.02 -14.17
CA ALA A 10 10.73 2.27 -13.80
C ALA A 10 10.19 3.58 -14.41
N LEU A 11 11.03 4.62 -14.51
CA LEU A 11 10.70 5.88 -15.19
C LEU A 11 10.54 5.70 -16.70
N GLU A 12 11.49 5.04 -17.35
CA GLU A 12 11.48 4.80 -18.80
C GLU A 12 10.26 3.97 -19.23
N ARG A 13 9.85 3.01 -18.39
CA ARG A 13 8.67 2.18 -18.62
C ARG A 13 7.36 2.84 -18.18
N GLY A 14 7.42 4.05 -17.62
CA GLY A 14 6.25 4.81 -17.17
C GLY A 14 5.53 4.20 -15.97
N TRP A 15 6.23 3.40 -15.15
CA TRP A 15 5.67 2.76 -13.96
C TRP A 15 5.59 3.69 -12.76
N ILE A 16 6.41 4.74 -12.75
CA ILE A 16 6.44 5.78 -11.72
C ILE A 16 6.51 7.17 -12.36
N SER A 17 5.98 8.19 -11.69
CA SER A 17 6.03 9.56 -12.19
C SER A 17 7.40 10.22 -11.97
N PRO A 18 7.76 11.29 -12.71
CA PRO A 18 8.98 12.05 -12.44
C PRO A 18 9.05 12.62 -11.01
N ALA A 19 7.90 12.99 -10.43
CA ALA A 19 7.81 13.45 -9.05
C ALA A 19 8.08 12.31 -8.05
N GLU A 20 7.55 11.12 -8.34
CA GLU A 20 7.77 9.88 -7.58
C GLU A 20 9.26 9.50 -7.57
N ALA A 21 9.90 9.50 -8.75
CA ALA A 21 11.30 9.18 -8.88
C ALA A 21 12.20 10.21 -8.19
N LYS A 22 11.84 11.51 -8.22
CA LYS A 22 12.55 12.56 -7.48
C LYS A 22 12.50 12.33 -5.97
N ARG A 23 11.34 11.93 -5.44
CA ARG A 23 11.19 11.55 -4.01
C ARG A 23 12.04 10.32 -3.68
N GLN A 24 11.97 9.27 -4.49
CA GLN A 24 12.72 8.02 -4.25
C GLN A 24 14.24 8.21 -4.31
N ARG A 25 14.76 9.06 -5.22
CA ARG A 25 16.18 9.42 -5.26
C ARG A 25 16.63 10.19 -4.01
N ALA A 26 15.78 11.07 -3.48
CA ALA A 26 16.08 11.83 -2.26
C ALA A 26 16.17 10.94 -1.01
N ILE A 27 15.45 9.81 -0.99
CA ILE A 27 15.49 8.81 0.09
C ILE A 27 16.77 7.97 -0.01
N GLN A 28 17.15 7.51 -1.21
CA GLN A 28 18.39 6.75 -1.43
C GLN A 28 19.67 7.54 -1.04
N GLY A 29 19.64 8.87 -1.10
CA GLY A 29 20.76 9.73 -0.71
C GLY A 29 20.93 9.97 0.80
N ARG A 30 20.04 9.46 1.66
CA ARG A 30 20.08 9.67 3.13
C ARG A 30 20.57 8.46 3.93
N GLY A 31 21.12 7.43 3.28
CA GLY A 31 21.68 6.25 3.95
C GLY A 31 23.08 6.52 4.52
N GLY A 32 23.16 7.12 5.71
CA GLY A 32 24.40 7.25 6.48
C GLY A 32 24.14 7.91 7.83
N ASP A 33 24.48 7.20 8.90
CA ASP A 33 24.51 7.61 10.32
C ASP A 33 23.20 7.54 11.12
N HIS A 34 23.06 6.44 11.88
CA HIS A 34 22.32 6.39 13.15
C HIS A 34 23.27 5.89 14.26
N PRO A 35 23.31 6.55 15.44
CA PRO A 35 24.28 6.26 16.48
C PRO A 35 23.91 5.02 17.29
N HIS A 36 24.93 4.20 17.53
CA HIS A 36 25.01 3.10 18.50
C HIS A 36 24.52 3.53 19.90
N LYS A 37 23.64 2.74 20.55
CA LYS A 37 23.52 2.73 22.02
C LYS A 37 23.35 1.31 22.59
N ALA A 38 24.45 0.88 23.23
CA ALA A 38 24.63 0.11 24.46
C ALA A 38 23.81 -1.18 24.74
N GLN A 39 24.56 -2.28 24.92
CA GLN A 39 24.18 -3.56 25.55
C GLN A 39 24.15 -3.48 27.09
N LEU A 40 23.42 -4.41 27.76
CA LEU A 40 23.92 -5.43 28.73
C LEU A 40 22.75 -6.11 29.54
N PRO A 41 22.93 -7.29 30.22
CA PRO A 41 22.54 -8.62 29.72
C PRO A 41 21.49 -9.35 30.61
N THR A 42 21.06 -10.58 30.24
CA THR A 42 21.08 -11.79 31.10
C THR A 42 20.50 -13.05 30.41
N SER A 43 20.93 -14.19 30.95
CA SER A 43 20.87 -15.61 30.58
C SER A 43 19.51 -16.31 30.42
N GLY A 44 19.47 -17.39 29.62
CA GLY A 44 18.46 -18.44 29.73
C GLY A 44 18.39 -19.44 28.56
N THR A 45 18.93 -20.64 28.77
CA THR A 45 18.97 -21.83 27.91
C THR A 45 17.60 -22.36 27.46
N GLY A 46 17.51 -22.83 26.20
CA GLY A 46 16.39 -23.64 25.70
C GLY A 46 16.56 -24.03 24.23
N SER A 47 16.99 -25.27 23.99
CA SER A 47 17.13 -25.89 22.66
C SER A 47 15.75 -26.36 22.15
N ALA A 48 15.36 -25.93 20.94
CA ALA A 48 14.33 -26.63 20.15
C ALA A 48 14.60 -26.42 18.65
N THR A 49 14.77 -27.55 17.98
CA THR A 49 15.10 -27.74 16.57
C THR A 49 14.05 -27.11 15.64
N LEU A 50 14.44 -26.08 14.88
CA LEU A 50 13.64 -25.61 13.73
C LEU A 50 14.14 -26.30 12.46
N LYS A 51 13.33 -27.26 12.03
CA LYS A 51 13.42 -27.99 10.76
C LYS A 51 13.44 -27.01 9.58
N GLN A 52 14.21 -27.38 8.57
CA GLN A 52 14.22 -26.80 7.22
C GLN A 52 12.79 -26.47 6.75
N ALA A 53 12.48 -25.18 6.63
CA ALA A 53 11.33 -24.69 5.88
C ALA A 53 11.78 -24.27 4.48
N THR A 54 10.98 -24.67 3.51
CA THR A 54 11.29 -24.79 2.09
C THR A 54 11.23 -23.46 1.33
N LYS A 55 12.32 -23.11 0.64
CA LYS A 55 12.40 -22.46 -0.68
C LYS A 55 11.10 -21.84 -1.26
N LYS A 56 10.56 -20.78 -0.65
CA LYS A 56 9.50 -19.94 -1.26
C LYS A 56 9.31 -18.59 -0.55
N GLU A 57 10.39 -17.96 -0.09
CA GLU A 57 10.29 -16.83 0.83
C GLU A 57 10.81 -15.50 0.23
N ARG A 58 9.96 -14.49 0.42
CA ARG A 58 10.15 -13.03 0.35
C ARG A 58 10.02 -12.38 -1.03
N LEU A 59 8.76 -12.14 -1.39
CA LEU A 59 8.38 -11.10 -2.34
C LEU A 59 8.46 -9.73 -1.64
N ILE A 60 9.16 -8.80 -2.31
CA ILE A 60 9.32 -7.35 -2.03
C ILE A 60 10.05 -7.00 -0.73
N CYS A 61 11.38 -6.89 -0.85
CA CYS A 61 12.22 -6.15 0.09
C CYS A 61 11.66 -4.74 0.23
N SER A 62 11.28 -4.40 1.46
CA SER A 62 11.25 -3.02 1.93
C SER A 62 12.49 -2.29 1.43
N ILE A 63 12.33 -1.17 0.73
CA ILE A 63 13.36 -0.15 0.87
C ILE A 63 13.12 0.43 2.26
N ASP A 64 14.13 0.43 3.11
CA ASP A 64 14.06 1.11 4.41
C ASP A 64 13.55 2.54 4.18
N GLY A 65 12.41 2.88 4.79
CA GLY A 65 11.77 4.20 4.67
C GLY A 65 10.56 4.31 3.73
N ASP A 66 10.15 3.26 3.00
CA ASP A 66 8.88 3.31 2.24
C ASP A 66 7.68 3.39 3.19
N LEU A 67 6.78 4.35 2.95
CA LEU A 67 5.50 4.42 3.64
C LEU A 67 4.65 3.18 3.29
N PRO A 68 3.84 2.64 4.22
CA PRO A 68 2.98 1.49 3.96
C PRO A 68 2.12 1.63 2.69
N GLN A 69 1.55 2.81 2.45
CA GLN A 69 0.83 3.13 1.21
C GLN A 69 1.65 2.93 -0.07
N GLU A 70 2.93 3.30 -0.07
CA GLU A 70 3.80 3.17 -1.26
C GLU A 70 4.12 1.71 -1.55
N LYS A 71 4.25 0.89 -0.51
CA LYS A 71 4.45 -0.56 -0.65
C LYS A 71 3.23 -1.22 -1.28
N LEU A 72 2.04 -0.88 -0.79
CA LEU A 72 0.79 -1.39 -1.36
C LEU A 72 0.63 -0.94 -2.83
N TRP A 73 0.97 0.32 -3.14
CA TRP A 73 0.96 0.81 -4.52
C TRP A 73 1.92 0.05 -5.42
N ARG A 74 3.16 -0.18 -5.00
CA ARG A 74 4.11 -0.99 -5.79
C ARG A 74 3.61 -2.40 -6.04
N ALA A 75 2.99 -3.03 -5.05
CA ALA A 75 2.37 -4.35 -5.21
C ALA A 75 1.23 -4.32 -6.25
N CYS A 76 0.40 -3.28 -6.24
CA CYS A 76 -0.68 -3.09 -7.22
C CYS A 76 -0.13 -2.81 -8.63
N VAL A 77 0.86 -1.93 -8.77
CA VAL A 77 1.51 -1.59 -10.06
C VAL A 77 2.17 -2.83 -10.66
N TYR A 78 2.82 -3.65 -9.84
CA TYR A 78 3.42 -4.91 -10.27
C TYR A 78 2.36 -5.89 -10.78
N ARG A 79 1.21 -5.97 -10.10
CA ARG A 79 0.13 -6.89 -10.44
C ARG A 79 -0.66 -6.47 -11.68
N TRP A 80 -0.93 -5.17 -11.85
CA TRP A 80 -1.79 -4.60 -12.90
C TRP A 80 -1.13 -3.43 -13.65
N PRO A 81 0.04 -3.60 -14.27
CA PRO A 81 0.76 -2.52 -14.94
C PRO A 81 -0.02 -1.94 -16.13
N GLU A 82 -0.87 -2.73 -16.78
CA GLU A 82 -1.78 -2.28 -17.84
C GLU A 82 -2.86 -1.32 -17.33
N LYS A 83 -3.43 -1.57 -16.15
CA LYS A 83 -4.42 -0.67 -15.55
C LYS A 83 -3.82 0.67 -15.17
N VAL A 84 -2.56 0.70 -14.73
CA VAL A 84 -1.83 1.95 -14.48
C VAL A 84 -1.67 2.75 -15.78
N ARG A 85 -1.23 2.11 -16.86
CA ARG A 85 -1.08 2.77 -18.17
C ARG A 85 -2.41 3.29 -18.72
N ALA A 86 -3.49 2.55 -18.51
CA ALA A 86 -4.84 2.94 -18.89
C ALA A 86 -5.47 3.99 -17.94
N LYS A 87 -4.79 4.37 -16.84
CA LYS A 87 -5.32 5.23 -15.77
C LYS A 87 -6.57 4.67 -15.08
N GLU A 88 -6.71 3.34 -15.08
CA GLU A 88 -7.74 2.60 -14.35
C GLU A 88 -7.28 2.22 -12.94
N LEU A 89 -5.98 2.27 -12.65
CA LEU A 89 -5.40 2.13 -11.32
C LEU A 89 -4.64 3.42 -11.02
N VAL A 90 -5.09 4.18 -10.01
CA VAL A 90 -4.69 5.57 -9.78
C VAL A 90 -4.22 5.78 -8.34
N TRP A 91 -3.06 6.44 -8.19
CA TRP A 91 -2.53 6.92 -6.92
C TRP A 91 -3.19 8.25 -6.51
N GLU A 92 -3.52 8.40 -5.22
CA GLU A 92 -4.15 9.60 -4.64
C GLU A 92 -5.34 10.13 -5.46
N TYR A 93 -6.29 9.25 -5.76
CA TYR A 93 -7.41 9.56 -6.63
C TYR A 93 -8.32 10.65 -6.01
N PRO A 94 -8.47 11.82 -6.68
CA PRO A 94 -9.37 12.87 -6.23
C PRO A 94 -10.77 12.70 -6.84
N GLY A 95 -11.75 13.43 -6.30
CA GLY A 95 -13.05 13.58 -6.98
C GLY A 95 -13.97 12.37 -6.83
N ALA A 96 -13.68 11.46 -5.90
CA ALA A 96 -14.54 10.33 -5.58
C ALA A 96 -15.95 10.75 -5.10
N VAL A 97 -16.07 11.94 -4.50
CA VAL A 97 -17.33 12.52 -4.03
C VAL A 97 -17.46 13.95 -4.56
N PRO A 98 -18.52 14.27 -5.33
CA PRO A 98 -18.77 15.61 -5.84
C PRO A 98 -18.79 16.67 -4.72
N GLY A 99 -18.13 17.81 -4.94
CA GLY A 99 -18.08 18.90 -3.97
C GLY A 99 -17.22 18.64 -2.73
N ARG A 100 -16.60 17.46 -2.59
CA ARG A 100 -15.68 17.14 -1.48
C ARG A 100 -14.25 16.96 -1.99
N ARG A 101 -13.28 17.33 -1.16
CA ARG A 101 -11.84 17.21 -1.47
C ARG A 101 -11.22 15.95 -0.86
N PHE A 102 -11.92 14.83 -0.95
CA PHE A 102 -11.37 13.55 -0.52
C PHE A 102 -10.36 13.02 -1.54
N ARG A 103 -9.31 12.37 -1.04
CA ARG A 103 -8.31 11.65 -1.83
C ARG A 103 -8.23 10.22 -1.35
N LEU A 104 -8.40 9.26 -2.26
CA LEU A 104 -8.27 7.84 -1.98
C LEU A 104 -6.84 7.42 -2.30
N ASP A 105 -6.15 6.74 -1.39
CA ASP A 105 -4.71 6.44 -1.54
C ASP A 105 -4.42 5.69 -2.83
N ILE A 106 -5.23 4.66 -3.11
CA ILE A 106 -5.21 3.90 -4.37
C ILE A 106 -6.66 3.66 -4.79
N ALA A 107 -6.98 3.89 -6.06
CA ALA A 107 -8.31 3.67 -6.58
C ALA A 107 -8.33 2.93 -7.92
N PHE A 108 -9.39 2.15 -8.09
CA PHE A 108 -9.87 1.56 -9.33
C PHE A 108 -11.19 2.27 -9.70
N PRO A 109 -11.16 3.40 -10.43
CA PRO A 109 -12.33 4.26 -10.57
C PRO A 109 -13.47 3.61 -11.37
N ALA A 110 -13.15 2.78 -12.37
CA ALA A 110 -14.15 2.10 -13.18
C ALA A 110 -14.95 1.09 -12.32
N GLU A 111 -14.27 0.43 -11.38
CA GLU A 111 -14.82 -0.57 -10.47
C GLU A 111 -15.34 0.01 -9.14
N ARG A 112 -15.24 1.34 -8.97
CA ARG A 112 -15.52 2.08 -7.72
C ARG A 112 -14.95 1.38 -6.48
N LEU A 113 -13.70 0.93 -6.59
CA LEU A 113 -12.98 0.28 -5.51
C LEU A 113 -11.79 1.14 -5.09
N ALA A 114 -11.65 1.37 -3.79
CA ALA A 114 -10.52 2.07 -3.21
C ALA A 114 -9.81 1.19 -2.19
N CYS A 115 -8.50 1.41 -2.07
CA CYS A 115 -7.66 0.82 -1.05
C CYS A 115 -7.06 1.97 -0.24
N GLU A 116 -7.31 2.00 1.06
CA GLU A 116 -6.75 2.98 2.00
C GLU A 116 -5.84 2.29 2.99
N VAL A 117 -4.78 2.99 3.41
CA VAL A 117 -3.84 2.47 4.40
C VAL A 117 -4.02 3.21 5.71
N ASP A 118 -4.55 2.50 6.71
CA ASP A 118 -4.77 3.06 8.03
C ASP A 118 -3.43 3.09 8.79
N GLY A 119 -2.89 4.31 8.95
CA GLY A 119 -1.76 4.57 9.84
C GLY A 119 -2.18 4.50 11.30
N TRP A 120 -1.50 3.68 12.10
CA TRP A 120 -1.70 3.59 13.56
C TRP A 120 -1.37 4.91 14.28
N GLU A 121 -0.59 5.82 13.68
CA GLU A 121 -0.04 6.97 14.40
C GLU A 121 -1.03 8.10 14.71
N HIS A 122 -2.24 8.14 14.11
CA HIS A 122 -3.14 9.29 14.29
C HIS A 122 -4.62 8.96 14.49
N HIS A 123 -4.95 7.71 14.82
CA HIS A 123 -6.35 7.35 15.02
C HIS A 123 -6.91 7.88 16.36
N GLY A 124 -7.77 8.91 16.25
CA GLY A 124 -8.90 9.08 17.17
C GLY A 124 -8.62 9.73 18.52
N LYS A 125 -7.60 10.60 18.65
CA LYS A 125 -7.43 11.38 19.88
C LYS A 125 -8.65 12.29 20.17
N TYR A 126 -9.43 12.64 19.14
CA TYR A 126 -10.60 13.51 19.27
C TYR A 126 -11.84 12.93 18.58
N LEU A 127 -13.01 13.07 19.23
CA LEU A 127 -14.31 12.64 18.71
C LEU A 127 -14.68 13.29 17.37
N SER A 128 -14.15 14.49 17.09
CA SER A 128 -14.35 15.21 15.83
C SER A 128 -13.75 14.48 14.64
N ASP A 129 -12.56 13.90 14.80
CA ASP A 129 -11.84 13.21 13.72
C ASP A 129 -12.58 11.91 13.38
N PHE A 130 -12.99 11.16 14.41
CA PHE A 130 -13.83 9.98 14.23
C PHE A 130 -15.15 10.29 13.50
N LYS A 131 -15.84 11.38 13.87
CA LYS A 131 -17.08 11.79 13.19
C LYS A 131 -16.83 12.14 11.72
N ARG A 132 -15.72 12.84 11.43
CA ARG A 132 -15.34 13.21 10.06
C ARG A 132 -15.01 11.99 9.20
N ASP A 133 -14.33 10.99 9.76
CA ASP A 133 -14.04 9.74 9.06
C ASP A 133 -15.32 8.97 8.76
N ARG A 134 -16.27 8.91 9.71
CA ARG A 134 -17.58 8.29 9.47
C ARG A 134 -18.41 9.05 8.44
N GLU A 135 -18.33 10.37 8.40
CA GLU A 135 -18.95 11.18 7.35
C GLU A 135 -18.33 10.85 5.98
N ARG A 136 -16.99 10.81 5.89
CA ARG A 136 -16.26 10.44 4.67
C ARG A 136 -16.68 9.06 4.16
N ASP A 137 -16.69 8.05 5.03
CA ASP A 137 -17.08 6.69 4.67
C ASP A 137 -18.52 6.64 4.10
N ARG A 138 -19.46 7.33 4.75
CA ARG A 138 -20.85 7.41 4.26
C ARG A 138 -20.93 8.09 2.90
N CYS A 139 -20.22 9.20 2.70
CA CYS A 139 -20.18 9.86 1.40
C CYS A 139 -19.65 8.94 0.30
N LEU A 140 -18.58 8.19 0.58
CA LEU A 140 -18.01 7.24 -0.38
C LEU A 140 -19.02 6.13 -0.71
N ILE A 141 -19.69 5.56 0.30
CA ILE A 141 -20.73 4.53 0.10
C ILE A 141 -21.88 5.07 -0.75
N LEU A 142 -22.36 6.30 -0.48
CA LEU A 142 -23.45 6.92 -1.25
C LEU A 142 -23.05 7.15 -2.71
N GLU A 143 -21.77 7.40 -2.96
CA GLU A 143 -21.19 7.46 -4.31
C GLU A 143 -20.80 6.07 -4.85
N GLY A 144 -21.30 4.98 -4.26
CA GLY A 144 -21.10 3.61 -4.74
C GLY A 144 -19.67 3.09 -4.60
N TRP A 145 -18.82 3.77 -3.83
CA TRP A 145 -17.46 3.30 -3.56
C TRP A 145 -17.46 2.19 -2.52
N ARG A 146 -16.64 1.17 -2.79
CA ARG A 146 -16.20 0.19 -1.80
C ARG A 146 -14.78 0.55 -1.40
N VAL A 147 -14.49 0.47 -0.11
CA VAL A 147 -13.18 0.82 0.44
C VAL A 147 -12.63 -0.39 1.19
N LEU A 148 -11.47 -0.88 0.76
CA LEU A 148 -10.66 -1.83 1.53
C LEU A 148 -9.65 -1.02 2.35
N ARG A 149 -9.68 -1.19 3.67
CA ARG A 149 -8.72 -0.57 4.57
C ARG A 149 -7.69 -1.62 4.99
N PHE A 150 -6.42 -1.30 4.84
CA PHE A 150 -5.31 -2.16 5.23
C PHE A 150 -4.53 -1.50 6.35
N TYR A 151 -4.18 -2.26 7.38
CA TYR A 151 -3.27 -1.78 8.41
C TYR A 151 -1.84 -1.77 7.87
N ALA A 152 -1.05 -0.80 8.33
CA ALA A 152 0.37 -0.74 8.00
C ALA A 152 1.08 -2.08 8.22
N GLU A 153 0.82 -2.73 9.36
CA GLU A 153 1.41 -4.01 9.74
C GLU A 153 1.11 -5.14 8.73
N GLU A 154 -0.12 -5.20 8.20
CA GLU A 154 -0.51 -6.21 7.21
C GLU A 154 0.30 -6.05 5.91
N ILE A 155 0.55 -4.80 5.51
CA ILE A 155 1.31 -4.48 4.31
C ILE A 155 2.78 -4.87 4.47
N HIS A 156 3.33 -4.72 5.68
CA HIS A 156 4.70 -5.15 5.99
C HIS A 156 4.84 -6.67 6.00
N HIS A 157 3.79 -7.40 6.36
CA HIS A 157 3.84 -8.84 6.53
C HIS A 157 3.65 -9.61 5.21
N ASP A 158 2.60 -9.30 4.44
CA ASP A 158 2.27 -10.07 3.24
C ASP A 158 1.51 -9.25 2.19
N SER A 159 2.27 -8.52 1.37
CA SER A 159 1.69 -7.74 0.25
C SER A 159 0.99 -8.59 -0.81
N GLU A 160 1.37 -9.87 -0.99
CA GLU A 160 0.74 -10.76 -1.99
C GLU A 160 -0.66 -11.16 -1.54
N ALA A 161 -0.84 -11.46 -0.25
CA ALA A 161 -2.15 -11.71 0.33
C ALA A 161 -3.08 -10.50 0.17
N LEU A 162 -2.59 -9.27 0.36
CA LEU A 162 -3.39 -8.06 0.18
C LEU A 162 -3.81 -7.86 -1.28
N VAL A 163 -2.89 -8.05 -2.22
CA VAL A 163 -3.21 -8.00 -3.67
C VAL A 163 -4.29 -9.03 -4.03
N ASN A 164 -4.23 -10.24 -3.48
CA ASN A 164 -5.26 -11.26 -3.69
C ASN A 164 -6.64 -10.84 -3.13
N GLN A 165 -6.68 -10.10 -2.02
CA GLN A 165 -7.93 -9.55 -1.49
C GLN A 165 -8.50 -8.48 -2.43
N ILE A 166 -7.65 -7.60 -2.97
CA ILE A 166 -8.03 -6.58 -3.96
C ILE A 166 -8.59 -7.26 -5.21
N GLU A 167 -7.95 -8.29 -5.72
CA GLU A 167 -8.40 -9.04 -6.90
C GLU A 167 -9.80 -9.64 -6.70
N LYS A 168 -10.04 -10.25 -5.54
CA LYS A 168 -11.37 -10.76 -5.17
C LYS A 168 -12.41 -9.65 -5.11
N ALA A 169 -12.06 -8.50 -4.54
CA ALA A 169 -12.96 -7.36 -4.47
C ALA A 169 -13.27 -6.78 -5.86
N LEU A 170 -12.31 -6.73 -6.78
CA LEU A 170 -12.54 -6.34 -8.18
C LEU A 170 -13.52 -7.29 -8.86
N ALA A 171 -13.29 -8.61 -8.74
CA ALA A 171 -14.17 -9.63 -9.31
C ALA A 171 -15.61 -9.54 -8.76
N ALA A 172 -15.77 -9.34 -7.46
CA ALA A 172 -17.08 -9.18 -6.83
C ALA A 172 -17.83 -7.93 -7.31
N GLY A 173 -17.11 -6.83 -7.57
CA GLY A 173 -17.70 -5.60 -8.10
C GLY A 173 -18.23 -5.78 -9.53
N ILE A 174 -17.46 -6.48 -10.38
CA ILE A 174 -17.86 -6.78 -11.76
C ILE A 174 -19.12 -7.65 -11.80
N ALA A 175 -19.24 -8.62 -10.89
CA ALA A 175 -20.43 -9.46 -10.80
C ALA A 175 -21.70 -8.65 -10.48
N ASN A 176 -21.59 -7.64 -9.62
CA ASN A 176 -22.72 -6.80 -9.21
C ASN A 176 -23.15 -5.78 -10.29
N LEU A 177 -22.29 -5.46 -11.27
CA LEU A 177 -22.59 -4.54 -12.37
C LEU A 177 -23.25 -5.24 -13.59
N ARG A 178 -23.38 -6.57 -13.57
CA ARG A 178 -23.93 -7.38 -14.66
C ARG A 178 -25.36 -7.89 -14.40
N LEU A 179 -25.98 -7.45 -13.30
CA LEU A 179 -27.37 -7.73 -12.94
C LEU A 179 -28.24 -6.51 -13.29
#